data_AF-A0A7C4TIS6-F1
#
_entry.id   AF-A0A7C4TIS6-F1
#
_cell.length_a   1.000
_cell.length_b   1.000
_cell.length_c   1.000
_cell.angle_alpha   90.00
_cell.angle_beta   90.00
_cell.angle_gamma   90.00
#
_symmetry.space_group_name_H-M   'P 1'
#
loop_
_entity.id
_entity.type
_entity.pdbx_description
1 polymer ?
#
loop_
_entity_poly.entity_id
_entity_poly.type
_entity_poly.pdbx_seq_one_letter_code
_entity_poly.pdbx_strand_id
1 'polypeptide(L)'
;MTKDNYLTLKNIQLKTERFMKALKNLYHLPEMDFNPDASALLVIDMQKYFLSENSHAFLPASRAIIPQIKKLIRYFIKKKDQ
;
A
#
# COMPACT_ATOMS: atom_id res chain seq x y z
N MET A 1 9.73 -16.60 -14.21
CA MET A 1 8.81 -15.45 -14.15
C MET A 1 9.61 -14.22 -13.78
N THR A 2 9.72 -13.25 -14.68
CA THR A 2 10.36 -11.97 -14.42
C THR A 2 9.56 -11.23 -13.35
N LYS A 3 10.23 -10.76 -12.29
CA LYS A 3 9.61 -9.94 -11.25
C LYS A 3 9.40 -8.54 -11.83
N ASP A 4 8.34 -8.37 -12.61
CA ASP A 4 8.10 -7.13 -13.33
C ASP A 4 7.86 -5.97 -12.35
N ASN A 5 8.56 -4.86 -12.60
CA ASN A 5 8.46 -3.64 -11.81
C ASN A 5 7.21 -2.84 -12.22
N TYR A 6 6.04 -3.49 -12.16
CA TYR A 6 4.80 -2.91 -12.65
C TYR A 6 4.37 -1.71 -11.81
N LEU A 7 4.82 -1.56 -10.56
CA LEU A 7 4.50 -0.43 -9.71
C LEU A 7 5.79 0.29 -9.30
N THR A 8 5.85 1.59 -9.57
CA THR A 8 7.00 2.46 -9.28
C THR A 8 6.52 3.76 -8.65
N LEU A 9 7.42 4.51 -8.03
CA LEU A 9 7.09 5.84 -7.49
C LEU A 9 6.55 6.81 -8.55
N LYS A 10 6.93 6.63 -9.83
CA LYS A 10 6.49 7.48 -10.93
C LYS A 10 5.07 7.17 -11.40
N ASN A 11 4.62 5.92 -11.26
CA ASN A 11 3.36 5.47 -11.85
C ASN A 11 2.31 5.02 -10.82
N ILE A 12 2.64 5.02 -9.52
CA ILE A 12 1.73 4.53 -8.48
C ILE A 12 0.41 5.29 -8.46
N GLN A 13 0.40 6.62 -8.51
CA GLN A 13 -0.85 7.40 -8.59
C GLN A 13 -1.69 7.00 -9.81
N LEU A 14 -1.11 7.09 -11.00
CA LEU A 14 -1.81 6.80 -12.26
C LEU A 14 -2.37 5.37 -12.28
N LYS A 15 -1.61 4.39 -11.78
CA LYS A 15 -2.07 3.00 -11.70
C LYS A 15 -3.17 2.82 -10.67
N THR A 16 -3.06 3.44 -9.49
CA THR A 16 -4.10 3.40 -8.47
C THR A 16 -5.42 3.97 -8.99
N GLU A 17 -5.40 5.13 -9.66
CA GLU A 17 -6.59 5.73 -10.26
C GLU A 17 -7.23 4.79 -11.30
N ARG A 18 -6.41 4.20 -12.17
CA ARG A 18 -6.88 3.24 -13.17
C ARG A 18 -7.51 2.00 -12.54
N PHE A 19 -6.91 1.46 -11.48
CA PHE A 19 -7.45 0.32 -10.75
C PHE A 19 -8.77 0.67 -10.07
N MET A 20 -8.86 1.84 -9.41
CA MET A 20 -10.10 2.30 -8.78
C MET A 20 -11.22 2.50 -9.80
N LYS A 21 -10.92 3.06 -10.97
CA LYS A 21 -11.89 3.20 -12.06
C LYS A 21 -12.39 1.83 -12.55
N ALA A 22 -11.48 0.88 -12.76
CA ALA A 22 -11.86 -0.47 -13.18
C ALA A 22 -12.74 -1.18 -12.13
N LEU A 23 -12.40 -1.06 -10.84
CA LEU A 23 -13.17 -1.66 -9.75
C LEU A 23 -14.58 -1.06 -9.64
N LYS A 24 -14.71 0.27 -9.71
CA LYS A 24 -16.02 0.95 -9.66
C LYS A 24 -16.94 0.57 -10.82
N ASN A 25 -16.37 0.24 -11.99
CA ASN A 25 -17.14 -0.20 -13.14
C ASN A 25 -17.62 -1.66 -13.01
N LEU A 26 -16.90 -2.49 -12.24
CA LEU A 26 -17.19 -3.91 -12.07
C LEU A 26 -18.02 -4.20 -10.81
N TYR A 27 -17.88 -3.39 -9.78
CA TYR A 27 -18.49 -3.60 -8.47
C TYR A 27 -19.09 -2.31 -7.93
N HIS A 28 -20.27 -2.42 -7.31
CA HIS A 28 -20.78 -1.36 -6.46
C HIS A 28 -19.98 -1.39 -5.14
N LEU A 29 -18.96 -0.54 -5.04
CA LEU A 29 -18.17 -0.39 -3.83
C LEU A 29 -18.99 0.43 -2.82
N PRO A 30 -19.39 -0.14 -1.66
CA PRO A 30 -20.10 0.64 -0.65
C PRO A 30 -19.21 1.78 -0.16
N GLU A 31 -19.81 2.93 0.11
CA GLU A 31 -19.11 3.98 0.83
C GLU A 31 -18.74 3.46 2.22
N MET A 32 -17.44 3.49 2.51
CA MET A 32 -16.94 3.10 3.82
C MET A 32 -16.92 4.36 4.68
N ASP A 33 -17.75 4.38 5.73
CA ASP A 33 -17.62 5.37 6.78
C ASP A 33 -16.34 5.08 7.57
N PHE A 34 -15.25 5.75 7.17
CA PHE A 34 -13.93 5.51 7.73
C PHE A 34 -13.69 6.49 8.88
N ASN A 35 -13.79 5.99 10.11
CA ASN A 35 -13.41 6.72 11.31
C ASN A 35 -11.94 6.42 11.69
N PRO A 36 -10.99 7.36 11.49
CA PRO A 36 -9.60 7.14 11.85
C PRO A 36 -9.39 6.97 13.37
N ASP A 37 -10.26 7.52 14.22
CA ASP A 37 -10.17 7.40 15.69
C ASP A 37 -10.63 6.03 16.21
N ALA A 38 -11.44 5.31 15.44
CA ALA A 38 -11.91 3.96 15.77
C ALA A 38 -11.30 2.91 14.83
N SER A 39 -10.04 3.08 14.44
CA SER A 39 -9.35 2.20 13.50
C SER A 39 -7.93 1.88 13.94
N ALA A 40 -7.39 0.78 13.40
CA ALA A 40 -6.00 0.39 13.60
C ALA A 40 -5.30 0.18 12.24
N LEU A 41 -4.02 0.48 12.19
CA LEU A 41 -3.17 0.20 11.03
C LEU A 41 -2.48 -1.15 11.21
N LEU A 42 -2.85 -2.13 10.37
CA LEU A 42 -2.17 -3.42 10.29
C LEU A 42 -1.22 -3.44 9.08
N VAL A 43 0.07 -3.62 9.33
CA VAL A 43 1.11 -3.72 8.28
C VAL A 43 1.58 -5.17 8.18
N ILE A 44 1.22 -5.84 7.09
CA ILE A 44 1.44 -7.28 6.89
C ILE A 44 2.64 -7.51 5.96
N ASP A 45 3.46 -8.53 6.25
CA ASP A 45 4.53 -9.04 5.38
C ASP A 45 5.56 -8.02 4.87
N MET A 46 5.77 -6.92 5.60
CA MET A 46 6.83 -5.93 5.32
C MET A 46 8.19 -6.33 5.89
N GLN A 47 8.46 -7.64 5.94
CA GLN A 47 9.72 -8.22 6.41
C GLN A 47 10.78 -8.27 5.29
N LYS A 48 12.07 -8.30 5.67
CA LYS A 48 13.20 -8.29 4.71
C LYS A 48 13.11 -9.39 3.64
N TYR A 49 12.47 -10.52 3.96
CA TYR A 49 12.23 -11.62 3.02
C TYR A 49 11.50 -11.16 1.75
N PHE A 50 10.59 -10.20 1.81
CA PHE A 50 9.90 -9.68 0.62
C PHE A 50 10.52 -8.38 0.08
N LEU A 51 11.34 -7.69 0.88
CA LEU A 51 11.84 -6.34 0.58
C LEU A 51 13.30 -6.29 0.11
N SER A 52 14.10 -7.32 0.38
CA SER A 52 15.51 -7.36 -0.01
C SER A 52 15.67 -7.93 -1.42
N GLU A 53 16.44 -7.26 -2.28
CA GLU A 53 16.79 -7.76 -3.64
C GLU A 53 17.48 -9.12 -3.62
N ASN A 54 18.20 -9.42 -2.54
CA ASN A 54 18.91 -10.69 -2.37
C ASN A 54 18.00 -11.85 -1.95
N SER A 55 16.72 -11.56 -1.64
CA SER A 55 15.77 -12.59 -1.25
C SER A 55 15.13 -13.26 -2.46
N HIS A 56 14.96 -14.58 -2.36
CA HIS A 56 14.24 -15.37 -3.36
C HIS A 56 12.80 -14.87 -3.56
N ALA A 57 12.16 -14.34 -2.52
CA ALA A 57 10.81 -13.79 -2.56
C ALA A 57 10.75 -12.25 -2.74
N PHE A 58 11.85 -11.61 -3.17
CA PHE A 58 11.87 -10.16 -3.40
C PHE A 58 10.70 -9.69 -4.29
N LEU A 59 10.00 -8.63 -3.87
CA LEU A 59 8.95 -7.96 -4.62
C LEU A 59 9.39 -6.54 -5.02
N PRO A 60 9.77 -6.28 -6.28
CA PRO A 60 10.26 -4.96 -6.71
C PRO A 60 9.26 -3.81 -6.46
N ALA A 61 7.97 -4.09 -6.65
CA ALA A 61 6.88 -3.15 -6.40
C ALA A 61 6.81 -2.65 -4.94
N SER A 62 7.37 -3.40 -3.98
CA SER A 62 7.40 -3.01 -2.57
C SER A 62 8.08 -1.64 -2.35
N ARG A 63 9.07 -1.30 -3.18
CA ARG A 63 9.76 0.01 -3.13
C ARG A 63 8.80 1.18 -3.33
N ALA A 64 7.78 1.02 -4.17
CA ALA A 64 6.83 2.08 -4.47
C ALA A 64 5.86 2.35 -3.30
N ILE A 65 5.55 1.35 -2.48
CA ILE A 65 4.54 1.46 -1.41
C ILE A 65 5.14 1.87 -0.05
N ILE A 66 6.42 1.56 0.21
CA ILE A 66 7.10 1.84 1.48
C ILE A 66 6.93 3.30 1.96
N PRO A 67 7.10 4.34 1.11
CA PRO A 67 6.95 5.72 1.58
C PRO A 67 5.55 6.05 2.12
N GLN A 68 4.50 5.49 1.52
CA GLN A 68 3.12 5.72 1.94
C GLN A 68 2.80 4.95 3.23
N ILE A 69 3.25 3.69 3.35
CA ILE A 69 3.13 2.91 4.58
C ILE A 69 3.79 3.65 5.74
N LYS A 70 5.00 4.21 5.54
CA LYS A 70 5.68 5.04 6.55
C LYS A 70 4.88 6.29 6.96
N LYS A 71 4.16 6.92 6.04
CA LYS A 71 3.28 8.06 6.36
C LYS A 71 2.10 7.61 7.23
N LEU A 72 1.46 6.49 6.87
CA LEU A 72 0.36 5.91 7.66
C LEU A 72 0.83 5.55 9.07
N ILE A 73 1.98 4.87 9.20
CA ILE A 73 2.56 4.53 10.52
C ILE A 73 2.73 5.78 11.37
N ARG A 74 3.31 6.86 10.82
CA ARG A 74 3.48 8.11 11.57
C ARG A 74 2.16 8.75 11.99
N TYR A 75 1.14 8.69 11.13
CA TYR A 75 -0.18 9.23 11.43
C TYR A 75 -0.84 8.46 12.60
N PHE A 76 -0.85 7.12 12.52
CA PHE A 76 -1.44 6.27 13.54
C PHE A 76 -0.66 6.26 14.86
N ILE A 77 0.66 6.45 14.84
CA ILE A 77 1.46 6.64 16.07
C ILE A 77 1.16 7.98 16.73
N LYS A 78 1.16 9.10 15.97
CA LYS A 78 0.90 10.43 16.55
C LYS A 78 -0.48 10.53 17.20
N LYS A 79 -1.48 9.83 16.66
CA LYS A 79 -2.81 9.74 17.26
C LYS A 79 -2.84 9.07 18.63
N LYS A 80 -1.86 8.21 18.94
CA LYS A 80 -1.78 7.53 20.24
C LYS A 80 -1.39 8.49 21.38
N ASP A 81 -0.70 9.59 21.06
CA ASP A 81 -0.15 10.54 22.03
C ASP A 81 -1.02 11.81 22.19
N GLN A 82 -2.23 11.82 21.61
CA GLN A 82 -3.25 12.89 21.74
C GLN A 82 -4.43 12.39 22.56
#